data_AF-A0A2H0V5S4-F1
#
_entry.id   AF-A0A2H0V5S4-F1
#
_cell.length_a   1.000
_cell.length_b   1.000
_cell.length_c   1.000
_cell.angle_alpha   90.00
_cell.angle_beta   90.00
_cell.angle_gamma   90.00
#
_symmetry.space_group_name_H-M   'P 1'
#
loop_
_entity.id
_entity.type
_entity.pdbx_description
1 polymer ?
#
loop_
_entity_poly.entity_id
_entity_poly.type
_entity_poly.pdbx_seq_one_letter_code
_entity_poly.pdbx_strand_id
1 'polypeptide(L)'
;MNKKLKYSLFFLLLGFLAVTFTLVNAAPTKEIEVVMFVGEGCPHCAKLKEAFSSLQQSDFPQARLIEYEVYHNTDNQLLFAQYGKVFGVRTDGVPITFIGNEVIDGENVEALRDELKKCSQVPCPTPTQLFEEKKKDLDLTEVNTTPANQDNYTAIGWVVIIMIVLIIFVVVITQMKGKSNKQK
;
A
#
# COMPACT_ATOMS: atom_id res chain seq x y z
N MET A 1 44.12 18.23 -22.06
CA MET A 1 43.39 17.74 -20.86
C MET A 1 44.39 17.38 -19.76
N ASN A 2 44.53 18.26 -18.77
CA ASN A 2 45.63 18.21 -17.80
C ASN A 2 45.47 16.98 -16.90
N LYS A 3 46.55 16.21 -16.68
CA LYS A 3 46.49 14.99 -15.85
C LYS A 3 45.85 15.25 -14.47
N LYS A 4 46.12 16.41 -13.87
CA LYS A 4 45.51 16.87 -12.62
C LYS A 4 43.99 17.07 -12.68
N LEU A 5 43.45 17.52 -13.81
CA LEU A 5 42.02 17.70 -14.02
C LEU A 5 41.31 16.34 -14.20
N LYS A 6 41.98 15.35 -14.82
CA LYS A 6 41.44 13.99 -14.96
C LYS A 6 41.34 13.28 -13.61
N TYR A 7 42.36 13.40 -12.75
CA TYR A 7 42.33 12.81 -11.41
C TYR A 7 41.31 13.50 -10.50
N SER A 8 41.19 14.83 -10.59
CA SER A 8 40.14 15.56 -9.86
C SER A 8 38.73 15.14 -10.28
N LEU A 9 38.48 14.95 -11.58
CA LEU A 9 37.19 14.46 -12.08
C LEU A 9 36.91 13.00 -11.66
N PHE A 10 37.95 12.16 -11.65
CA PHE A 10 37.87 10.76 -11.23
C PHE A 10 37.55 10.64 -9.73
N PHE A 11 38.21 11.42 -8.87
CA PHE A 11 37.90 11.44 -7.43
C PHE A 11 36.50 12.00 -7.13
N LEU A 12 36.02 12.96 -7.92
CA LEU A 12 34.66 13.51 -7.78
C LEU A 12 33.59 12.48 -8.21
N LEU A 13 33.84 11.74 -9.30
CA LEU A 13 32.99 10.64 -9.75
C LEU A 13 32.98 9.48 -8.74
N LEU A 14 34.13 9.13 -8.18
CA LEU A 14 34.27 8.05 -7.18
C LEU A 14 33.57 8.42 -5.87
N GLY A 15 33.66 9.68 -5.44
CA GLY A 15 32.93 10.21 -4.29
C GLY A 15 31.42 10.21 -4.51
N PHE A 16 30.96 10.62 -5.70
CA PHE A 16 29.53 10.57 -6.05
C PHE A 16 28.99 9.13 -6.11
N LEU A 17 29.79 8.19 -6.62
CA LEU A 17 29.43 6.76 -6.64
C LEU A 17 29.37 6.15 -5.23
N ALA A 18 30.24 6.57 -4.31
CA ALA A 18 30.18 6.13 -2.91
C ALA A 18 28.95 6.67 -2.15
N VAL A 19 28.51 7.89 -2.45
CA VAL A 19 27.32 8.51 -1.83
C VAL A 19 26.01 7.86 -2.31
N THR A 20 25.96 7.39 -3.56
CA THR A 20 24.74 6.72 -4.09
C THR A 20 24.55 5.30 -3.57
N PHE A 21 25.63 4.63 -3.13
CA PHE A 21 25.56 3.26 -2.61
C PHE A 21 24.91 3.15 -1.22
N THR A 22 24.95 4.20 -0.40
CA THR A 22 24.38 4.18 0.97
C THR A 22 22.86 4.37 1.01
N LEU A 23 22.24 4.85 -0.08
CA LEU A 23 20.79 5.11 -0.16
C LEU A 23 19.95 3.91 -0.63
N VAL A 24 20.58 2.82 -1.07
CA VAL A 24 19.89 1.67 -1.70
C VAL A 24 19.45 0.58 -0.71
N ASN A 25 19.88 0.63 0.56
CA ASN A 25 19.68 -0.47 1.52
C ASN A 25 18.55 -0.28 2.54
N ALA A 26 17.68 0.72 2.37
CA ALA A 26 16.43 0.77 3.14
C ALA A 26 15.43 -0.22 2.51
N ALA A 27 15.49 -1.49 2.92
CA ALA A 27 14.42 -2.42 2.60
C ALA A 27 13.08 -1.82 3.08
N PRO A 28 12.04 -1.76 2.24
CA PRO A 28 10.75 -1.27 2.69
C PRO A 28 10.26 -2.18 3.82
N THR A 29 10.23 -1.68 5.05
CA THR A 29 9.61 -2.37 6.17
C THR A 29 8.14 -2.50 5.82
N LYS A 30 7.72 -3.72 5.46
CA LYS A 30 6.35 -3.97 5.03
C LYS A 30 5.43 -3.72 6.22
N GLU A 31 4.52 -2.78 6.04
CA GLU A 31 3.61 -2.31 7.08
C GLU A 31 2.65 -3.43 7.53
N ILE A 32 2.35 -3.50 8.83
CA ILE A 32 1.37 -4.45 9.40
C ILE A 32 0.07 -3.68 9.66
N GLU A 33 -0.93 -3.90 8.82
CA GLU A 33 -2.25 -3.29 8.98
C GLU A 33 -3.06 -4.01 10.07
N VAL A 34 -3.58 -3.22 11.00
CA VAL A 34 -4.48 -3.65 12.08
C VAL A 34 -5.78 -2.88 11.92
N VAL A 35 -6.88 -3.58 11.69
CA VAL A 35 -8.23 -2.98 11.62
C VAL A 35 -8.95 -3.26 12.93
N MET A 36 -9.43 -2.22 13.62
CA MET A 36 -10.15 -2.35 14.88
C MET A 36 -11.51 -1.66 14.82
N PHE A 37 -12.57 -2.41 15.07
CA PHE A 37 -13.90 -1.87 15.29
C PHE A 37 -14.07 -1.57 16.77
N VAL A 38 -14.47 -0.33 17.09
CA VAL A 38 -14.52 0.22 18.44
C VAL A 38 -15.84 0.95 18.67
N GLY A 39 -16.17 1.23 19.94
CA GLY A 39 -17.31 2.06 20.31
C GLY A 39 -16.87 3.26 21.12
N GLU A 40 -17.48 4.43 20.91
CA GLU A 40 -17.28 5.59 21.76
C GLU A 40 -17.67 5.27 23.22
N GLY A 41 -16.82 5.63 24.18
CA GLY A 41 -17.04 5.35 25.59
C GLY A 41 -16.80 3.89 26.01
N CYS A 42 -16.37 3.01 25.11
CA CYS A 42 -16.03 1.61 25.40
C CYS A 42 -14.70 1.49 26.19
N PRO A 43 -14.70 1.09 27.48
CA PRO A 43 -13.48 1.01 28.28
C PRO A 43 -12.49 -0.05 27.76
N HIS A 44 -13.02 -1.16 27.26
CA HIS A 44 -12.25 -2.26 26.70
C HIS A 44 -11.51 -1.85 25.41
N CYS A 45 -12.17 -1.06 24.57
CA CYS A 45 -11.60 -0.51 23.35
C CYS A 45 -10.45 0.46 23.68
N ALA A 46 -10.63 1.33 24.69
CA ALA A 46 -9.60 2.26 25.12
C ALA A 46 -8.32 1.55 25.60
N LYS A 47 -8.46 0.53 26.43
CA LYS A 47 -7.32 -0.26 26.92
C LYS A 47 -6.58 -1.01 25.80
N LEU A 48 -7.32 -1.62 24.88
CA LEU A 48 -6.69 -2.32 23.75
C LEU A 48 -5.95 -1.35 22.83
N LYS A 49 -6.49 -0.14 22.60
CA LYS A 49 -5.83 0.93 21.84
C LYS A 49 -4.56 1.45 22.52
N GLU A 50 -4.57 1.60 23.84
CA GLU A 50 -3.39 1.98 24.61
C GLU A 50 -2.30 0.92 24.52
N ALA A 51 -2.67 -0.35 24.64
CA ALA A 51 -1.77 -1.48 24.46
C ALA A 51 -1.20 -1.52 23.03
N PHE A 52 -2.02 -1.34 22.00
CA PHE A 52 -1.56 -1.21 20.61
C PHE A 52 -0.55 -0.06 20.47
N SER A 53 -0.88 1.13 20.99
CA SER A 53 -0.02 2.31 20.88
C SER A 53 1.34 2.09 21.52
N SER A 54 1.38 1.41 22.66
CA SER A 54 2.61 1.04 23.36
C SER A 54 3.43 0.05 22.53
N LEU A 55 2.79 -1.00 22.00
CA LEU A 55 3.42 -2.01 21.13
C LEU A 55 3.95 -1.41 19.83
N GLN A 56 3.21 -0.47 19.23
CA GLN A 56 3.61 0.25 18.03
C GLN A 56 4.86 1.11 18.29
N GLN A 57 4.93 1.77 19.45
CA GLN A 57 6.09 2.60 19.80
C GLN A 57 7.34 1.79 20.15
N SER A 58 7.18 0.59 20.74
CA SER A 58 8.30 -0.25 21.19
C SER A 58 8.78 -1.24 20.14
N ASP A 59 7.95 -2.23 19.83
CA ASP A 59 8.36 -3.49 19.21
C ASP A 59 7.91 -3.59 17.74
N PHE A 60 6.88 -2.83 17.38
CA PHE A 60 6.22 -2.91 16.07
C PHE A 60 5.99 -1.52 15.44
N PRO A 61 7.03 -0.72 15.19
CA PRO A 61 6.89 0.62 14.57
C PRO A 61 6.28 0.59 13.16
N GLN A 62 6.31 -0.56 12.49
CA GLN A 62 5.68 -0.80 11.20
C GLN A 62 4.18 -1.13 11.29
N ALA A 63 3.61 -1.28 12.49
CA ALA A 63 2.17 -1.53 12.63
C ALA A 63 1.37 -0.24 12.44
N ARG A 64 0.26 -0.30 11.70
CA ARG A 64 -0.68 0.80 11.49
C ARG A 64 -2.07 0.39 11.93
N LEU A 65 -2.67 1.19 12.82
CA LEU A 65 -4.05 1.01 13.24
C LEU A 65 -5.01 1.79 12.35
N ILE A 66 -6.06 1.12 11.88
CA ILE A 66 -7.23 1.69 11.25
C ILE A 66 -8.40 1.43 12.19
N GLU A 67 -9.08 2.50 12.62
CA GLU A 67 -10.19 2.40 13.57
C GLU A 67 -11.52 2.72 12.90
N TYR A 68 -12.55 1.93 13.23
CA TYR A 68 -13.92 2.16 12.84
C TYR A 68 -14.81 2.25 14.09
N GLU A 69 -15.28 3.45 14.41
CA GLU A 69 -16.27 3.68 15.47
C GLU A 69 -17.64 3.17 15.00
N VAL A 70 -18.32 2.32 15.77
CA VAL A 70 -19.58 1.68 15.37
C VAL A 70 -20.81 2.08 16.20
N TYR A 71 -20.71 2.81 17.31
CA TYR A 71 -21.90 3.18 18.08
C TYR A 71 -22.65 4.36 17.44
N HIS A 72 -21.94 5.27 16.79
CA HIS A 72 -22.50 6.52 16.27
C HIS A 72 -22.28 6.72 14.76
N ASN A 73 -21.69 5.73 14.08
CA ASN A 73 -21.50 5.75 12.63
C ASN A 73 -22.18 4.54 11.95
N THR A 74 -23.31 4.79 11.31
CA THR A 74 -24.12 3.77 10.62
C THR A 74 -23.37 3.08 9.48
N ASP A 75 -22.50 3.79 8.75
CA ASP A 75 -21.72 3.20 7.67
C ASP A 75 -20.68 2.22 8.22
N ASN A 76 -20.05 2.57 9.35
CA ASN A 76 -19.14 1.68 10.05
C ASN A 76 -19.86 0.50 10.70
N GLN A 77 -21.09 0.65 11.19
CA GLN A 77 -21.92 -0.48 11.64
C GLN A 77 -22.18 -1.47 10.51
N LEU A 78 -22.52 -0.96 9.33
CA LEU A 78 -22.73 -1.78 8.15
C LEU A 78 -21.43 -2.47 7.71
N LEU A 79 -20.31 -1.74 7.71
CA LEU A 79 -18.98 -2.30 7.44
C LEU A 79 -18.62 -3.40 8.44
N PHE A 80 -18.90 -3.17 9.73
CA PHE A 80 -18.64 -4.15 10.79
C PHE A 80 -19.41 -5.44 10.55
N ALA A 81 -20.70 -5.35 10.22
CA ALA A 81 -21.52 -6.50 9.87
C ALA A 81 -21.00 -7.23 8.60
N GLN A 82 -20.48 -6.50 7.61
CA GLN A 82 -19.85 -7.11 6.43
C GLN A 82 -18.56 -7.86 6.80
N TYR A 83 -17.70 -7.27 7.63
CA TYR A 83 -16.52 -7.94 8.17
C TYR A 83 -16.90 -9.22 8.93
N GLY A 84 -17.94 -9.17 9.77
CA GLY A 84 -18.47 -10.35 10.45
C GLY A 84 -18.83 -11.49 9.49
N LYS A 85 -19.54 -11.19 8.41
CA LYS A 85 -19.88 -12.16 7.37
C LYS A 85 -18.64 -12.72 6.66
N VAL A 86 -17.72 -11.84 6.28
CA VAL A 86 -16.53 -12.18 5.47
C VAL A 86 -15.52 -13.03 6.26
N PHE A 87 -15.31 -12.70 7.53
CA PHE A 87 -14.36 -13.40 8.40
C PHE A 87 -15.02 -14.50 9.24
N GLY A 88 -16.34 -14.68 9.14
CA GLY A 88 -17.07 -15.74 9.84
C GLY A 88 -17.17 -15.54 11.34
N VAL A 89 -17.22 -14.29 11.80
CA VAL A 89 -17.27 -13.91 13.22
C VAL A 89 -18.56 -13.17 13.56
N ARG A 90 -18.97 -13.27 14.82
CA ARG A 90 -20.09 -12.47 15.34
C ARG A 90 -19.64 -11.04 15.56
N THR A 91 -20.56 -10.10 15.35
CA THR A 91 -20.32 -8.65 15.51
C THR A 91 -21.32 -8.07 16.49
N ASP A 92 -21.41 -8.69 17.67
CA ASP A 92 -22.34 -8.35 18.75
C ASP A 92 -21.72 -7.45 19.82
N GLY A 93 -20.43 -7.16 19.74
CA GLY A 93 -19.71 -6.28 20.66
C GLY A 93 -18.42 -5.74 20.08
N VAL A 94 -17.79 -4.85 20.83
CA VAL A 94 -16.48 -4.24 20.52
C VAL A 94 -15.57 -4.32 21.76
N PRO A 95 -14.24 -4.32 21.60
CA PRO A 95 -13.51 -4.23 20.33
C PRO A 95 -13.46 -5.56 19.57
N ILE A 96 -13.41 -5.50 18.24
CA ILE A 96 -12.97 -6.62 17.40
C ILE A 96 -11.83 -6.13 16.52
N THR A 97 -10.73 -6.88 16.53
CA THR A 97 -9.49 -6.52 15.82
C THR A 97 -9.14 -7.57 14.78
N PHE A 98 -8.77 -7.13 13.58
CA PHE A 98 -8.36 -7.98 12.47
C PHE A 98 -6.88 -7.70 12.15
N ILE A 99 -6.06 -8.75 12.08
CA ILE A 99 -4.64 -8.68 11.72
C ILE A 99 -4.29 -9.89 10.87
N GLY A 100 -3.89 -9.67 9.62
CA GLY A 100 -3.75 -10.79 8.70
C GLY A 100 -5.05 -11.57 8.55
N ASN A 101 -4.97 -12.89 8.71
CA ASN A 101 -6.13 -13.77 8.70
C ASN A 101 -6.77 -13.95 10.09
N GLU A 102 -6.20 -13.36 11.14
CA GLU A 102 -6.63 -13.57 12.52
C GLU A 102 -7.69 -12.55 12.93
N VAL A 103 -8.64 -13.00 13.75
CA VAL A 103 -9.65 -12.15 14.38
C VAL A 103 -9.55 -12.27 15.89
N ILE A 104 -9.38 -11.13 16.54
CA ILE A 104 -9.27 -11.01 17.99
C ILE A 104 -10.56 -10.34 18.49
N ASP A 105 -11.38 -11.13 19.18
CA ASP A 105 -12.59 -10.64 19.84
C ASP A 105 -12.29 -10.19 21.28
N GLY A 106 -12.77 -9.01 21.63
CA GLY A 106 -12.61 -8.40 22.96
C GLY A 106 -11.22 -7.80 23.24
N GLU A 107 -11.04 -7.41 24.51
CA GLU A 107 -9.79 -6.82 25.02
C GLU A 107 -8.69 -7.89 25.24
N ASN A 108 -8.19 -8.50 24.16
CA ASN A 108 -7.13 -9.52 24.25
C ASN A 108 -5.77 -8.97 23.79
N VAL A 109 -5.04 -8.37 24.74
CA VAL A 109 -3.70 -7.78 24.50
C VAL A 109 -2.64 -8.83 24.17
N GLU A 110 -2.77 -10.04 24.71
CA GLU A 110 -1.81 -11.12 24.44
C GLU A 110 -1.93 -11.60 22.99
N ALA A 111 -3.14 -11.88 22.52
CA ALA A 111 -3.39 -12.24 21.12
C ALA A 111 -2.95 -11.14 20.16
N LEU A 112 -3.19 -9.87 20.50
CA LEU A 112 -2.72 -8.72 19.72
C LEU A 112 -1.20 -8.73 19.55
N ARG A 113 -0.46 -8.91 20.65
CA ARG A 113 1.01 -8.95 20.62
C ARG A 113 1.52 -10.14 19.81
N ASP A 114 0.91 -11.31 20.01
CA ASP A 114 1.35 -12.54 19.37
C ASP A 114 1.15 -12.49 17.85
N GLU A 115 0.02 -11.96 17.38
CA GLU A 115 -0.22 -11.83 15.94
C GLU A 115 0.66 -10.74 15.31
N LEU A 116 0.88 -9.60 15.99
CA LEU A 116 1.87 -8.60 15.54
C LEU A 116 3.28 -9.20 15.41
N LYS A 117 3.68 -10.04 16.38
CA LYS A 117 4.97 -10.74 16.35
C LYS A 117 5.06 -11.74 15.21
N LYS A 118 3.98 -12.45 14.91
CA LYS A 118 3.92 -13.36 13.77
C LYS A 118 4.03 -12.59 12.46
N CYS A 119 3.26 -11.51 12.30
CA CYS A 119 3.27 -10.67 11.11
C CYS A 119 4.57 -9.88 10.91
N SER A 120 5.36 -9.64 11.97
CA SER A 120 6.68 -9.02 11.85
C SER A 120 7.76 -9.97 11.34
N GLN A 121 7.59 -11.28 11.54
CA GLN A 121 8.52 -12.31 11.07
C GLN A 121 8.15 -12.82 9.67
N VAL A 122 6.85 -12.98 9.42
CA VAL A 122 6.31 -13.46 8.15
C VAL A 122 5.25 -12.47 7.67
N PRO A 123 5.40 -11.85 6.48
CA PRO A 123 4.44 -10.90 5.97
C PRO A 123 3.01 -11.43 5.96
N CYS A 124 2.13 -10.74 6.69
CA CYS A 124 0.70 -11.01 6.65
C CYS A 124 0.05 -10.31 5.44
N PRO A 125 -1.03 -10.87 4.87
CA PRO A 125 -1.95 -10.12 4.02
C PRO A 125 -2.60 -9.00 4.84
N THR A 126 -3.10 -7.94 4.20
CA THR A 126 -3.80 -6.90 4.96
C THR A 126 -5.26 -7.30 5.19
N PRO A 127 -5.86 -7.00 6.36
CA PRO A 127 -7.28 -7.27 6.60
C PRO A 127 -8.18 -6.63 5.54
N THR A 128 -7.86 -5.41 5.09
CA THR A 128 -8.64 -4.73 4.04
C THR A 128 -8.55 -5.46 2.69
N GLN A 129 -7.37 -5.97 2.31
CA GLN A 129 -7.23 -6.75 1.08
C GLN A 129 -8.01 -8.06 1.16
N LEU A 130 -7.91 -8.77 2.28
CA LEU A 130 -8.67 -10.00 2.52
C LEU A 130 -10.17 -9.75 2.51
N PHE A 131 -10.60 -8.62 3.07
CA PHE A 131 -11.99 -8.21 3.04
C PHE A 131 -12.50 -8.03 1.61
N GLU A 132 -11.80 -7.26 0.77
CA GLU A 132 -12.21 -7.02 -0.62
C GLU A 132 -12.18 -8.30 -1.48
N GLU A 133 -11.16 -9.15 -1.30
CA GLU A 133 -11.06 -10.44 -2.00
C GLU A 133 -12.22 -11.36 -1.64
N LYS A 134 -12.44 -11.60 -0.34
CA LYS A 134 -13.51 -12.49 0.13
C LYS A 134 -14.89 -11.93 -0.14
N LYS A 135 -15.09 -10.61 -0.06
CA LYS A 135 -16.36 -9.96 -0.39
C LYS A 135 -16.78 -10.26 -1.84
N LYS A 136 -15.82 -10.30 -2.76
CA LYS A 136 -16.06 -10.66 -4.17
C LYS A 136 -16.43 -12.14 -4.32
N ASP A 137 -15.81 -13.02 -3.55
CA ASP A 137 -16.08 -14.45 -3.59
C ASP A 137 -17.43 -14.84 -2.94
N LEU A 138 -17.86 -14.07 -1.93
CA LEU A 138 -19.12 -14.27 -1.20
C LEU A 138 -20.34 -13.66 -1.88
N ASP A 139 -20.19 -13.05 -3.06
CA ASP A 139 -21.25 -12.37 -3.80
C ASP A 139 -22.13 -11.46 -2.92
N LEU A 140 -21.49 -10.67 -2.04
CA LEU A 140 -22.17 -9.56 -1.34
C LEU A 140 -22.35 -8.35 -2.27
N THR A 141 -22.33 -8.60 -3.57
CA THR A 141 -22.45 -7.65 -4.68
C THR A 141 -23.78 -7.80 -5.41
N GLU A 142 -24.89 -8.07 -4.73
CA GLU A 142 -26.20 -7.71 -5.27
C GLU A 142 -26.51 -6.23 -5.01
N VAL A 143 -25.75 -5.36 -5.68
CA VAL A 143 -26.35 -4.21 -6.38
C VAL A 143 -25.75 -4.25 -7.78
N ASN A 144 -26.60 -4.66 -8.74
CA ASN A 144 -26.32 -4.56 -10.16
C ASN A 144 -25.88 -3.14 -10.53
N THR A 145 -24.58 -2.90 -10.62
CA THR A 145 -24.02 -1.93 -11.54
C THR A 145 -23.03 -2.64 -12.44
N THR A 146 -23.42 -2.66 -13.71
CA THR A 146 -22.67 -2.99 -14.91
C THR A 146 -21.16 -2.75 -14.75
N PRO A 147 -20.28 -3.69 -15.16
CA PRO A 147 -18.84 -3.47 -15.08
C PRO A 147 -18.47 -2.27 -15.94
N ALA A 148 -18.09 -1.17 -15.29
CA ALA A 148 -17.37 -0.09 -15.93
C ALA A 148 -15.97 -0.60 -16.25
N ASN A 149 -15.86 -1.21 -17.44
CA ASN A 149 -14.70 -1.25 -18.32
C ASN A 149 -13.35 -0.95 -17.64
N GLN A 150 -12.67 -2.02 -17.24
CA GLN A 150 -11.28 -2.00 -16.76
C GLN A 150 -10.34 -2.48 -17.87
N ASP A 151 -10.49 -2.00 -19.11
CA ASP A 151 -9.64 -2.41 -20.24
C ASP A 151 -8.99 -1.23 -20.99
N ASN A 152 -8.97 -0.02 -20.41
CA ASN A 152 -8.55 1.20 -21.10
C ASN A 152 -7.13 1.70 -20.79
N TYR A 153 -6.41 1.14 -19.80
CA TYR A 153 -5.01 1.50 -19.55
C TYR A 153 -4.03 0.92 -20.59
N THR A 154 -4.35 -0.24 -21.16
CA THR A 154 -3.54 -0.84 -22.24
C THR A 154 -3.67 -0.06 -23.54
N ALA A 155 -4.86 0.45 -23.86
CA ALA A 155 -5.11 1.26 -25.07
C ALA A 155 -4.39 2.62 -25.03
N ILE A 156 -4.38 3.30 -23.88
CA ILE A 156 -3.72 4.62 -23.73
C ILE A 156 -2.20 4.49 -23.88
N GLY A 157 -1.60 3.41 -23.37
CA GLY A 157 -0.15 3.16 -23.50
C GLY A 157 0.31 3.08 -24.95
N TRP A 158 -0.42 2.35 -25.81
CA TRP A 158 -0.08 2.21 -27.23
C TRP A 158 -0.23 3.51 -28.01
N VAL A 159 -1.24 4.33 -27.70
CA VAL A 159 -1.46 5.63 -28.37
C VAL A 159 -0.29 6.58 -28.09
N VAL A 160 0.20 6.64 -26.85
CA VAL A 160 1.34 7.49 -26.49
C VAL A 160 2.63 7.01 -27.19
N ILE A 161 2.86 5.70 -27.25
CA ILE A 161 4.02 5.12 -27.95
C ILE A 161 3.98 5.45 -29.45
N ILE A 162 2.82 5.29 -30.11
CA ILE A 162 2.65 5.60 -31.53
C ILE A 162 2.90 7.10 -31.79
N MET A 163 2.39 7.98 -30.93
CA MET A 163 2.61 9.43 -31.05
C MET A 163 4.10 9.80 -30.94
N ILE A 164 4.83 9.18 -30.01
CA ILE A 164 6.28 9.41 -29.85
C ILE A 164 7.03 8.94 -31.10
N VAL A 165 6.70 7.76 -31.64
CA VAL A 165 7.34 7.22 -32.86
C VAL A 165 7.08 8.12 -34.07
N LEU A 166 5.85 8.63 -34.23
CA LEU A 166 5.51 9.55 -35.32
C LEU A 166 6.28 10.88 -35.23
N ILE A 167 6.40 11.44 -34.01
CA ILE A 167 7.17 12.67 -33.79
C ILE A 167 8.65 12.45 -34.14
N ILE A 168 9.25 11.36 -33.68
CA ILE A 168 10.65 11.01 -34.01
C ILE A 168 10.81 10.86 -35.52
N PHE A 169 9.89 10.18 -36.20
CA PHE A 169 9.93 9.99 -37.64
C PHE A 169 9.88 11.32 -38.42
N VAL A 170 8.98 12.25 -38.04
CA VAL A 170 8.89 13.58 -38.64
C VAL A 170 10.17 14.38 -38.39
N VAL A 171 10.73 14.32 -37.18
CA VAL A 171 12.02 14.98 -36.86
C VAL A 171 13.13 14.40 -37.73
N VAL A 172 13.22 13.09 -37.89
CA VAL A 172 14.23 12.46 -38.76
C VAL A 172 14.06 12.92 -40.22
N ILE A 173 12.84 12.94 -40.76
CA ILE A 173 12.59 13.41 -42.13
C ILE A 173 12.98 14.89 -42.32
N THR A 174 12.64 15.74 -41.36
CA THR A 174 12.98 17.18 -41.43
C THR A 174 14.49 17.40 -41.33
N GLN A 175 15.20 16.64 -40.50
CA GLN A 175 16.66 16.66 -40.42
C GLN A 175 17.31 16.13 -41.71
N MET A 176 16.74 15.11 -42.35
CA MET A 176 17.22 14.58 -43.64
C MET A 176 17.02 15.58 -44.79
N LYS A 177 15.85 16.23 -44.88
CA LYS A 177 15.60 17.30 -45.87
C LYS A 177 16.50 18.53 -45.67
N GLY A 178 16.76 18.90 -44.41
CA GLY A 178 17.67 20.00 -44.08
C GLY A 178 19.13 19.75 -44.49
N LYS A 179 19.57 18.47 -44.51
CA LYS A 179 20.93 18.09 -44.91
C LYS A 179 21.11 18.04 -46.43
N SER A 180 20.07 17.69 -47.19
CA SER A 180 20.10 17.67 -48.66
C SER A 180 20.15 19.05 -49.31
N ASN A 181 19.69 20.11 -48.62
CA ASN A 181 19.61 21.47 -49.17
C ASN A 181 20.85 22.33 -48.89
N LYS A 182 21.88 21.78 -48.22
CA LYS A 182 23.16 22.44 -47.92
C LYS A 182 24.34 22.03 -48.82
N GLN A 183 24.09 21.23 -49.86
CA GLN A 183 25.11 20.78 -50.83
C GLN A 183 24.88 21.28 -52.26
N LYS A 184 24.11 22.37 -52.45
CA LYS A 184 23.96 23.04 -53.74
C LYS A 184 24.34 24.52 -53.63
#